data_AF-A0AA41CKS5-F1
#
_entry.id   AF-A0AA41CKS5-F1
#
_cell.length_a   1.000
_cell.length_b   1.000
_cell.length_c   1.000
_cell.angle_alpha   90.00
_cell.angle_beta   90.00
_cell.angle_gamma   90.00
#
_symmetry.space_group_name_H-M   'P 1'
#
loop_
_entity.id
_entity.type
_entity.pdbx_description
1 polymer ?
#
loop_
_entity_poly.entity_id
_entity_poly.type
_entity_poly.pdbx_seq_one_letter_code
_entity_poly.pdbx_strand_id
1 'polypeptide(L)'
;MSTNTSIDPPHIKGAPIVSDTLRSMRDAARTGDPITAAIVAEWFLALRNQLFADQRPVRLEELGTGTPYWIQIDEQQWHLARKRGRPVRALYVHPLPGERSTSRRDHKWSADRTHCVVCNDPFDWAEAYCNPPRAPQPFPIKVQPFNPSWFLPALERLERALKRESKQERDKWNREIAQLRKSIEQHTKEKLP
;
A
#
# COMPACT_ATOMS: atom_id res chain seq x y z
N MET A 1 16.44 -35.42 -37.16
CA MET A 1 17.09 -34.25 -36.54
C MET A 1 16.38 -33.02 -37.07
N SER A 2 15.34 -32.57 -36.37
CA SER A 2 14.54 -31.42 -36.80
C SER A 2 15.06 -30.19 -36.09
N THR A 3 15.75 -29.33 -36.82
CA THR A 3 16.26 -28.06 -36.32
C THR A 3 15.09 -27.13 -36.03
N ASN A 4 14.90 -26.80 -34.75
CA ASN A 4 13.94 -25.82 -34.28
C ASN A 4 14.17 -24.47 -34.98
N THR A 5 13.21 -24.08 -35.82
CA THR A 5 13.07 -22.71 -36.29
C THR A 5 12.71 -21.86 -35.08
N SER A 6 13.66 -21.04 -34.61
CA SER A 6 13.41 -19.98 -33.63
C SER A 6 12.42 -19.00 -34.25
N ILE A 7 11.16 -19.07 -33.83
CA ILE A 7 10.18 -18.04 -34.12
C ILE A 7 10.47 -16.94 -33.11
N ASP A 8 11.30 -15.98 -33.51
CA ASP A 8 11.42 -14.72 -32.78
C ASP A 8 10.02 -14.08 -32.71
N PRO A 9 9.50 -13.77 -31.52
CA PRO A 9 8.24 -13.05 -31.42
C PRO A 9 8.39 -11.68 -32.11
N PRO A 10 7.33 -11.13 -32.70
CA PRO A 10 7.39 -9.84 -33.39
C PRO A 10 7.61 -8.72 -32.37
N HIS A 11 8.87 -8.50 -31.99
CA HIS A 11 9.30 -7.23 -31.47
C HIS A 11 9.05 -6.21 -32.58
N ILE A 12 8.06 -5.36 -32.39
CA ILE A 12 7.88 -4.16 -33.20
C ILE A 12 9.14 -3.31 -32.97
N LYS A 13 10.13 -3.46 -33.86
CA LYS A 13 11.28 -2.56 -33.92
C LYS A 13 10.73 -1.15 -34.18
N GLY A 14 10.86 -0.27 -33.18
CA GLY A 14 10.73 1.18 -33.38
C GLY A 14 9.63 1.91 -32.60
N ALA A 15 8.81 1.24 -31.80
CA ALA A 15 7.89 1.95 -30.89
C ALA A 15 8.58 2.17 -29.52
N PRO A 16 8.71 3.42 -29.03
CA PRO A 16 9.37 3.69 -27.76
C PRO A 16 8.57 3.01 -26.65
N ILE A 17 9.21 2.12 -25.88
CA ILE A 17 8.53 1.48 -24.74
C ILE A 17 8.42 2.47 -23.57
N VAL A 18 7.55 2.21 -22.59
CA VAL A 18 7.36 3.10 -21.42
C VAL A 18 8.69 3.54 -20.79
N SER A 19 9.68 2.64 -20.68
CA SER A 19 10.98 2.98 -20.14
C SER A 19 11.74 4.03 -20.97
N ASP A 20 11.58 4.02 -22.29
CA ASP A 20 12.21 4.98 -23.20
C ASP A 20 11.55 6.35 -23.07
N THR A 21 10.21 6.37 -22.97
CA THR A 21 9.45 7.61 -22.70
C THR A 21 9.87 8.21 -21.36
N LEU A 22 9.95 7.40 -20.29
CA LEU A 22 10.38 7.88 -18.97
C LEU A 22 11.84 8.35 -18.96
N ARG A 23 12.72 7.72 -19.76
CA ARG A 23 14.11 8.17 -19.92
C ARG A 23 14.16 9.53 -20.60
N SER A 24 13.43 9.69 -21.70
CA SER A 24 13.32 10.97 -22.42
C SER A 24 12.80 12.10 -21.51
N MET A 25 11.77 11.84 -20.70
CA MET A 25 11.26 12.78 -19.69
C MET A 25 12.32 13.16 -18.66
N ARG A 26 13.08 12.19 -18.15
CA ARG A 26 14.15 12.42 -17.17
C ARG A 26 15.30 13.22 -17.76
N ASP A 27 15.68 12.93 -18.99
CA ASP A 27 16.73 13.66 -19.69
C ASP A 27 16.33 15.12 -19.92
N ALA A 28 15.08 15.38 -20.33
CA ALA A 28 14.54 16.72 -20.49
C ALA A 28 14.42 17.48 -19.15
N ALA A 29 14.04 16.80 -18.07
CA ALA A 29 14.04 17.39 -16.73
C ALA A 29 15.45 17.76 -16.26
N ARG A 30 16.46 16.98 -16.66
CA ARG A 30 17.87 17.21 -16.31
C ARG A 30 18.49 18.36 -17.11
N THR A 31 18.11 18.56 -18.37
CA THR A 31 18.57 19.71 -19.16
C THR A 31 17.95 21.01 -18.67
N GLY A 32 16.72 20.96 -18.11
CA GLY A 32 16.04 22.12 -17.53
C GLY A 32 15.48 23.10 -18.56
N ASP A 33 15.55 22.74 -19.84
CA ASP A 33 15.03 23.55 -20.93
C ASP A 33 13.49 23.51 -20.98
N PRO A 34 12.85 24.58 -21.48
CA PRO A 34 11.41 24.58 -21.72
C PRO A 34 11.02 23.48 -22.70
N ILE A 35 10.15 22.57 -22.25
CA ILE A 35 9.63 21.47 -23.07
C ILE A 35 8.37 21.96 -23.80
N THR A 36 8.27 21.69 -25.11
CA THR A 36 7.10 22.08 -25.89
C THR A 36 5.88 21.24 -25.55
N ALA A 37 4.68 21.82 -25.69
CA ALA A 37 3.43 21.09 -25.46
C ALA A 37 3.27 19.85 -26.37
N ALA A 38 3.85 19.88 -27.58
CA ALA A 38 3.84 18.76 -28.51
C ALA A 38 4.58 17.54 -27.94
N ILE A 39 5.78 17.74 -27.37
CA ILE A 39 6.58 16.67 -26.76
C ILE A 39 5.86 16.09 -25.54
N VAL A 40 5.26 16.95 -24.70
CA VAL A 40 4.47 16.50 -23.55
C VAL A 40 3.28 15.65 -23.99
N ALA A 41 2.60 16.04 -25.07
CA ALA A 41 1.49 15.28 -25.64
C ALA A 41 1.95 13.92 -26.19
N GLU A 42 3.12 13.85 -26.85
CA GLU A 42 3.71 12.59 -27.32
C GLU A 42 4.02 11.63 -26.16
N TRP A 43 4.65 12.13 -25.09
CA TRP A 43 4.91 11.32 -23.89
C TRP A 43 3.61 10.81 -23.27
N PHE A 44 2.61 11.68 -23.13
CA PHE A 44 1.31 11.29 -22.60
C PHE A 44 0.65 10.19 -23.45
N LEU A 45 0.64 10.35 -24.77
CA LEU A 45 0.04 9.36 -25.67
C LEU A 45 0.79 8.03 -25.63
N ALA A 46 2.13 8.04 -25.57
CA ALA A 46 2.93 6.83 -25.44
C ALA A 46 2.62 6.09 -24.12
N LEU A 47 2.62 6.80 -22.99
CA LEU A 47 2.28 6.23 -21.68
C LEU A 47 0.83 5.72 -21.65
N ARG A 48 -0.12 6.53 -22.14
CA ARG A 48 -1.54 6.15 -22.23
C ARG A 48 -1.72 4.86 -23.03
N ASN A 49 -1.14 4.78 -24.22
CA ASN A 49 -1.37 3.67 -25.12
C ASN A 49 -0.66 2.38 -24.66
N GLN A 50 0.48 2.49 -23.97
CA GLN A 50 1.23 1.29 -23.57
C GLN A 50 0.90 0.80 -22.18
N LEU A 51 0.55 1.69 -21.25
CA LEU A 51 0.13 1.29 -19.92
C LEU A 51 -1.37 1.01 -19.90
N PHE A 52 -2.18 1.94 -20.39
CA PHE A 52 -3.63 1.98 -20.13
C PHE A 52 -4.50 1.47 -21.28
N ALA A 53 -3.94 1.15 -22.45
CA ALA A 53 -4.68 0.39 -23.47
C ALA A 53 -4.62 -1.11 -23.18
N ASP A 54 -5.47 -1.90 -23.86
CA ASP A 54 -5.47 -3.35 -23.78
C ASP A 54 -4.10 -3.91 -24.24
N GLN A 55 -3.24 -4.21 -23.26
CA GLN A 55 -1.95 -4.84 -23.55
C GLN A 55 -2.17 -6.30 -23.90
N ARG A 56 -1.48 -6.79 -24.93
CA ARG A 56 -1.42 -8.21 -25.24
C ARG A 56 -0.25 -8.86 -24.51
N PRO A 57 -0.40 -10.10 -24.02
CA PRO A 57 0.70 -10.83 -23.43
C PRO A 57 1.79 -11.07 -24.47
N VAL A 58 3.03 -10.79 -24.10
CA VAL A 58 4.23 -11.07 -24.89
C VAL A 58 4.53 -12.57 -24.86
N ARG A 59 4.27 -13.21 -23.72
CA ARG A 59 4.55 -14.62 -23.53
C ARG A 59 3.49 -15.27 -22.64
N LEU A 60 3.04 -16.44 -23.04
CA LEU A 60 2.15 -17.29 -22.27
C LEU A 60 2.93 -18.50 -21.79
N GLU A 61 2.72 -18.91 -20.55
CA GLU A 61 3.45 -20.04 -19.96
C GLU A 61 2.55 -20.94 -19.10
N GLU A 62 2.88 -22.23 -19.07
CA GLU A 62 2.32 -23.25 -18.17
C GLU A 62 3.45 -23.84 -17.32
N LEU A 63 3.17 -24.16 -16.05
CA LEU A 63 4.14 -24.89 -15.23
C LEU A 63 4.26 -26.32 -15.73
N GLY A 64 5.49 -26.75 -16.04
CA GLY A 64 5.76 -28.09 -16.53
C GLY A 64 5.31 -29.18 -15.55
N THR A 65 4.66 -30.22 -16.07
CA THR A 65 4.25 -31.35 -15.24
C THR A 65 5.49 -32.13 -14.78
N GLY A 66 5.70 -32.21 -13.46
CA GLY A 66 6.87 -32.89 -12.89
C GLY A 66 8.16 -32.07 -12.97
N THR A 67 8.11 -30.79 -13.34
CA THR A 67 9.27 -29.90 -13.34
C THR A 67 8.96 -28.60 -12.59
N PRO A 68 9.97 -27.93 -12.01
CA PRO A 68 9.78 -26.64 -11.37
C PRO A 68 9.79 -25.46 -12.37
N TYR A 69 9.79 -25.72 -13.67
CA TYR A 69 10.03 -24.72 -14.71
C TYR A 69 8.76 -24.32 -15.45
N TRP A 70 8.68 -23.06 -15.84
CA TRP A 70 7.64 -22.53 -16.70
C TRP A 70 8.00 -22.76 -18.17
N ILE A 71 7.06 -23.29 -18.94
CA ILE A 71 7.24 -23.63 -20.36
C ILE A 71 6.37 -22.69 -21.18
N GLN A 72 6.95 -22.11 -22.23
CA GLN A 72 6.21 -21.25 -23.15
C GLN A 72 5.18 -22.06 -23.95
N ILE A 73 3.97 -21.52 -24.05
CA ILE A 73 2.83 -22.12 -24.74
C ILE A 73 2.16 -21.12 -25.68
N ASP A 74 1.35 -21.62 -26.60
CA ASP A 74 0.48 -20.77 -27.43
C ASP A 74 -0.85 -20.41 -26.74
N GLU A 75 -1.64 -19.54 -27.38
CA GLU A 75 -2.91 -19.04 -26.85
C GLU A 75 -3.98 -20.13 -26.71
N GLN A 76 -4.03 -21.08 -27.65
CA GLN A 76 -4.98 -22.19 -27.61
C GLN A 76 -4.66 -23.14 -26.45
N GLN A 77 -3.39 -23.47 -26.27
CA GLN A 77 -2.86 -24.23 -25.14
C GLN A 77 -3.14 -23.52 -23.83
N TRP A 78 -2.96 -22.20 -23.76
CA TRP A 78 -3.25 -21.40 -22.57
C TRP A 78 -4.72 -21.47 -22.16
N HIS A 79 -5.65 -21.31 -23.11
CA HIS A 79 -7.08 -21.45 -22.83
C HIS A 79 -7.45 -22.87 -22.36
N LEU A 80 -6.88 -23.91 -22.99
CA LEU A 80 -7.10 -25.30 -22.61
C LEU A 80 -6.54 -25.61 -21.21
N ALA A 81 -5.32 -25.14 -20.90
CA ALA A 81 -4.69 -25.31 -19.60
C ALA A 81 -5.48 -24.59 -18.49
N ARG A 82 -5.94 -23.36 -18.76
CA ARG A 82 -6.83 -22.61 -17.86
C ARG A 82 -8.16 -23.32 -17.61
N LYS A 83 -8.78 -23.88 -18.65
CA LYS A 83 -10.01 -24.69 -18.53
C LYS A 83 -9.79 -25.97 -17.71
N ARG A 84 -8.59 -26.54 -17.78
CA ARG A 84 -8.17 -27.73 -17.00
C ARG A 84 -7.67 -27.42 -15.59
N GLY A 85 -7.69 -26.15 -15.16
CA GLY A 85 -7.23 -25.73 -13.84
C GLY A 85 -5.72 -25.85 -13.63
N ARG A 86 -4.94 -25.87 -14.71
CA ARG A 86 -3.48 -25.94 -14.62
C ARG A 86 -2.88 -24.55 -14.33
N PRO A 87 -1.77 -24.49 -13.57
CA PRO A 87 -1.06 -23.23 -13.31
C PRO A 87 -0.51 -22.65 -14.62
N VAL A 88 -1.07 -21.52 -15.03
CA VAL A 88 -0.66 -20.75 -16.20
C VAL A 88 -0.38 -19.30 -15.82
N ARG A 89 0.48 -18.62 -16.58
CA ARG A 89 0.71 -17.17 -16.44
C ARG A 89 0.86 -16.49 -17.79
N ALA A 90 0.51 -15.21 -17.82
CA ALA A 90 0.69 -14.32 -18.95
C ALA A 90 1.73 -13.26 -18.57
N LEU A 91 2.71 -13.03 -19.43
CA LEU A 91 3.78 -12.06 -19.22
C LEU A 91 3.61 -10.92 -20.21
N TYR A 92 3.65 -9.69 -19.71
CA TYR A 92 3.42 -8.46 -20.47
C TYR A 92 4.70 -7.63 -20.56
N VAL A 93 4.81 -6.75 -21.57
CA VAL A 93 5.95 -5.82 -21.68
C VAL A 93 5.96 -4.86 -20.48
N HIS A 94 4.77 -4.44 -20.05
CA HIS A 94 4.57 -3.56 -18.92
C HIS A 94 3.65 -4.22 -17.90
N PRO A 95 3.75 -3.88 -16.61
CA PRO A 95 2.76 -4.29 -15.64
C PRO A 95 1.36 -3.84 -16.10
N LEU A 96 0.37 -4.75 -16.06
CA LEU A 96 -1.00 -4.37 -16.37
C LEU A 96 -1.53 -3.42 -15.27
N PRO A 97 -2.08 -2.25 -15.62
CA PRO A 97 -2.78 -1.42 -14.65
C PRO A 97 -4.02 -2.18 -14.17
N GLY A 98 -3.98 -2.67 -12.94
CA GLY A 98 -5.04 -3.50 -12.39
C GLY A 98 -4.68 -4.97 -12.23
N GLU A 99 -3.57 -5.48 -12.80
CA GLU A 99 -2.81 -6.58 -12.16
C GLU A 99 -2.08 -6.02 -10.94
N ARG A 100 -2.83 -5.37 -10.05
CA ARG A 100 -2.53 -5.57 -8.64
C ARG A 100 -2.69 -7.05 -8.47
N SER A 101 -1.57 -7.72 -8.21
CA SER A 101 -1.47 -9.02 -7.53
C SER A 101 -2.88 -9.53 -7.24
N THR A 102 -3.40 -10.41 -8.10
CA THR A 102 -4.77 -10.94 -7.96
C THR A 102 -4.94 -11.77 -6.68
N SER A 103 -3.85 -11.98 -5.96
CA SER A 103 -3.88 -12.10 -4.52
C SER A 103 -3.70 -10.71 -3.92
N ARG A 104 -4.69 -10.19 -3.19
CA ARG A 104 -4.42 -9.28 -2.06
C ARG A 104 -3.35 -9.95 -1.20
N ARG A 105 -2.07 -9.82 -1.57
CA ARG A 105 -0.96 -10.32 -0.81
C ARG A 105 -0.82 -9.23 0.21
N ASP A 106 -1.33 -9.50 1.40
CA ASP A 106 -1.04 -8.68 2.55
C ASP A 106 0.49 -8.48 2.56
N HIS A 107 0.94 -7.24 2.41
CA HIS A 107 2.36 -6.94 2.44
C HIS A 107 2.89 -7.42 3.79
N LYS A 108 3.86 -8.33 3.75
CA LYS A 108 4.62 -8.68 4.95
C LYS A 108 5.74 -7.66 5.04
N TRP A 109 5.61 -6.70 5.93
CA TRP A 109 6.62 -5.66 6.10
C TRP A 109 7.85 -6.19 6.80
N SER A 110 9.02 -5.69 6.41
CA SER A 110 10.27 -5.88 7.14
C SER A 110 10.14 -5.38 8.59
N ALA A 111 11.01 -5.85 9.49
CA ALA A 111 10.96 -5.50 10.90
C ALA A 111 11.11 -3.99 11.15
N ASP A 112 11.89 -3.32 10.30
CA ASP A 112 12.12 -1.87 10.26
C ASP A 112 11.03 -1.10 9.47
N ARG A 113 10.05 -1.80 8.87
CA ARG A 113 8.93 -1.25 8.08
C ARG A 113 9.36 -0.34 6.91
N THR A 114 10.51 -0.62 6.31
CA THR A 114 10.99 0.15 5.16
C THR A 114 10.50 -0.42 3.83
N HIS A 115 10.33 -1.74 3.74
CA HIS A 115 9.92 -2.43 2.52
C HIS A 115 9.11 -3.70 2.80
N CYS A 116 8.35 -4.16 1.81
CA CYS A 116 7.67 -5.44 1.89
C CYS A 116 8.64 -6.58 1.61
N VAL A 117 8.76 -7.60 2.47
CA VAL A 117 9.65 -8.75 2.23
C VAL A 117 9.19 -9.68 1.11
N VAL A 118 8.00 -9.44 0.53
CA VAL A 118 7.43 -10.24 -0.56
C VAL A 118 7.59 -9.57 -1.92
N CYS A 119 7.28 -8.28 -2.05
CA CYS A 119 7.39 -7.52 -3.31
C CYS A 119 8.53 -6.50 -3.32
N ASN A 120 9.21 -6.27 -2.19
CA ASN A 120 10.24 -5.24 -2.00
C ASN A 120 9.76 -3.80 -2.23
N ASP A 121 8.45 -3.57 -2.25
CA ASP A 121 7.90 -2.21 -2.38
C ASP A 121 8.17 -1.38 -1.12
N PRO A 122 8.58 -0.11 -1.27
CA PRO A 122 8.74 0.82 -0.16
C PRO A 122 7.43 1.05 0.61
N PHE A 123 7.51 1.28 1.91
CA PHE A 123 6.33 1.52 2.77
C PHE A 123 5.54 2.76 2.35
N ASP A 124 6.23 3.80 1.92
CA ASP A 124 5.69 5.06 1.42
C ASP A 124 4.96 4.93 0.07
N TRP A 125 5.13 3.82 -0.65
CA TRP A 125 4.50 3.58 -1.95
C TRP A 125 3.30 2.63 -1.86
N ALA A 126 2.93 2.20 -0.65
CA ALA A 126 1.76 1.39 -0.41
C ALA A 126 0.47 2.21 -0.69
N GLU A 127 -0.19 1.93 -1.82
CA GLU A 127 -1.47 2.55 -2.17
C GLU A 127 -2.56 2.24 -1.13
N ALA A 128 -3.66 3.01 -1.08
CA ALA A 128 -4.78 2.83 -0.15
C ALA A 128 -5.48 1.44 -0.19
N TYR A 129 -5.12 0.60 -1.16
CA TYR A 129 -5.57 -0.79 -1.30
C TYR A 129 -4.57 -1.81 -0.74
N CYS A 130 -3.39 -1.37 -0.30
CA CYS A 130 -2.50 -2.14 0.55
C CYS A 130 -3.14 -2.25 1.92
N ASN A 131 -3.53 -3.46 2.30
CA ASN A 131 -4.02 -3.76 3.62
C ASN A 131 -2.82 -3.63 4.58
N PRO A 132 -2.69 -2.53 5.36
CA PRO A 132 -1.61 -2.44 6.32
C PRO A 132 -1.81 -3.61 7.29
N PRO A 133 -0.75 -4.25 7.82
CA PRO A 133 -0.94 -5.24 8.87
C PRO A 133 -1.81 -4.58 9.93
N ARG A 134 -2.87 -5.29 10.38
CA ARG A 134 -3.67 -4.86 11.53
C ARG A 134 -2.69 -4.30 12.55
N ALA A 135 -2.95 -3.07 13.00
CA ALA A 135 -2.14 -2.44 14.03
C ALA A 135 -1.83 -3.52 15.06
N PRO A 136 -0.54 -3.74 15.40
CA PRO A 136 -0.17 -4.79 16.34
C PRO A 136 -1.16 -4.71 17.50
N GLN A 137 -1.76 -5.85 17.88
CA GLN A 137 -2.65 -5.88 19.04
C GLN A 137 -1.99 -5.02 20.11
N PRO A 138 -2.68 -4.00 20.64
CA PRO A 138 -2.05 -3.06 21.54
C PRO A 138 -1.26 -3.90 22.53
N PHE A 139 0.06 -3.67 22.59
CA PHE A 139 0.87 -4.26 23.65
C PHE A 139 0.05 -4.12 24.92
N PRO A 140 -0.14 -5.18 25.73
CA PRO A 140 -0.86 -5.02 26.98
C PRO A 140 -0.15 -3.88 27.69
N ILE A 141 -0.79 -2.71 27.68
CA ILE A 141 -0.22 -1.50 28.25
C ILE A 141 -0.04 -1.93 29.68
N LYS A 142 1.22 -2.13 30.10
CA LYS A 142 1.55 -2.48 31.48
C LYS A 142 0.64 -1.59 32.30
N VAL A 143 -0.29 -2.20 33.04
CA VAL A 143 -1.31 -1.48 33.79
C VAL A 143 -0.55 -0.42 34.53
N GLN A 144 -0.78 0.85 34.13
CA GLN A 144 -0.06 1.97 34.71
C GLN A 144 -0.19 1.79 36.23
N PRO A 145 0.89 1.88 37.03
CA PRO A 145 0.86 1.59 38.48
C PRO A 145 0.01 2.59 39.27
N PHE A 146 -0.78 3.38 38.55
CA PHE A 146 -1.51 4.54 38.96
C PHE A 146 -2.97 4.32 38.57
N ASN A 147 -3.84 4.24 39.58
CA ASN A 147 -5.28 4.26 39.36
C ASN A 147 -5.77 5.72 39.43
N PRO A 148 -6.29 6.30 38.34
CA PRO A 148 -6.76 7.69 38.34
C PRO A 148 -7.89 7.97 39.35
N SER A 149 -8.61 6.93 39.80
CA SER A 149 -9.63 7.07 40.84
C SER A 149 -9.07 7.58 42.17
N TRP A 150 -7.77 7.40 42.43
CA TRP A 150 -7.09 7.89 43.63
C TRP A 150 -7.13 9.42 43.76
N PHE A 151 -7.41 10.15 42.67
CA PHE A 151 -7.47 11.62 42.66
C PHE A 151 -8.85 12.19 42.98
N LEU A 152 -9.90 11.37 42.98
CA LEU A 152 -11.27 11.82 43.28
C LEU A 152 -11.39 12.50 44.66
N PRO A 153 -10.79 11.97 45.75
CA PRO A 153 -10.83 12.64 47.06
C PRO A 153 -10.09 13.98 47.07
N ALA A 154 -9.03 14.14 46.28
CA ALA A 154 -8.30 15.40 46.17
C ALA A 154 -9.12 16.46 45.42
N LEU A 155 -9.78 16.07 44.34
CA LEU A 155 -10.70 16.95 43.60
C LEU A 155 -11.87 17.43 44.46
N GLU A 156 -12.43 16.56 45.32
CA GLU A 156 -13.46 16.96 46.29
C GLU A 156 -12.96 17.99 47.31
N ARG A 157 -11.72 17.84 47.80
CA ARG A 157 -11.12 18.80 48.73
C ARG A 157 -10.88 20.15 48.05
N LEU A 158 -10.44 20.14 46.80
CA LEU A 158 -10.26 21.35 45.99
C LEU A 158 -11.60 22.06 45.75
N GLU A 159 -12.65 21.33 45.39
CA GLU A 159 -14.00 21.86 45.21
C GLU A 159 -14.55 22.52 46.48
N ARG A 160 -14.26 21.94 47.66
CA ARG A 160 -14.61 22.55 48.95
C ARG A 160 -13.79 23.81 49.24
N ALA A 161 -12.50 23.83 48.89
CA ALA A 161 -11.62 24.98 49.11
C ALA A 161 -11.99 26.18 48.21
N LEU A 162 -12.40 25.92 46.97
CA LEU A 162 -12.83 26.93 45.99
C LEU A 162 -14.04 27.78 46.44
N LYS A 163 -14.78 27.33 47.46
CA LYS A 163 -15.85 28.13 48.07
C LYS A 163 -15.35 29.43 48.70
N ARG A 164 -14.05 29.52 49.02
CA ARG A 164 -13.39 30.70 49.60
C ARG A 164 -12.84 31.66 48.53
N GLU A 165 -12.74 31.20 47.28
CA GLU A 165 -12.16 31.96 46.18
C GLU A 165 -13.19 32.88 45.50
N SER A 166 -12.69 33.79 44.67
CA SER A 166 -13.51 34.70 43.86
C SER A 166 -14.45 33.92 42.94
N LYS A 167 -15.60 34.52 42.59
CA LYS A 167 -16.62 33.86 41.73
C LYS A 167 -16.03 33.40 40.39
N GLN A 168 -15.18 34.23 39.78
CA GLN A 168 -14.57 33.95 38.48
C GLN A 168 -13.60 32.77 38.55
N GLU A 169 -12.76 32.70 39.58
CA GLU A 169 -11.83 31.57 39.78
C GLU A 169 -12.58 30.29 40.12
N ARG A 170 -13.62 30.40 40.96
CA ARG A 170 -14.49 29.28 41.29
C ARG A 170 -15.15 28.69 40.04
N ASP A 171 -15.71 29.52 39.18
CA ASP A 171 -16.37 29.06 37.95
C ASP A 171 -15.39 28.42 36.97
N LYS A 172 -14.18 28.97 36.84
CA LYS A 172 -13.10 28.38 36.03
C LYS A 172 -12.69 27.00 36.56
N TRP A 173 -12.31 26.93 37.83
CA TRP A 173 -11.80 25.70 38.43
C TRP A 173 -12.88 24.62 38.58
N ASN A 174 -14.15 24.99 38.80
CA ASN A 174 -15.25 24.03 38.78
C ASN A 174 -15.40 23.33 37.42
N ARG A 175 -15.23 24.06 36.31
CA ARG A 175 -15.26 23.48 34.96
C ARG A 175 -14.10 22.52 34.74
N GLU A 176 -12.90 22.91 35.14
CA GLU A 176 -11.70 22.06 35.02
C GLU A 176 -11.80 20.79 35.89
N ILE A 177 -12.30 20.92 37.14
CA ILE A 177 -12.56 19.79 38.04
C ILE A 177 -13.60 18.84 37.45
N ALA A 178 -14.70 19.36 36.88
CA ALA A 178 -15.72 18.53 36.24
C ALA A 178 -15.19 17.77 35.02
N GLN A 179 -14.35 18.42 34.20
CA GLN A 179 -13.70 17.77 33.07
C GLN A 179 -12.73 16.67 33.51
N LEU A 180 -11.94 16.90 34.56
CA LEU A 180 -11.03 15.90 35.13
C LEU A 180 -11.79 14.71 35.73
N ARG A 181 -12.89 14.95 36.47
CA ARG A 181 -13.76 13.86 36.97
C ARG A 181 -14.31 13.00 35.84
N LYS A 182 -14.83 13.63 34.77
CA LYS A 182 -15.35 12.91 33.60
C LYS A 182 -14.28 12.05 32.91
N SER A 183 -13.07 12.56 32.78
CA SER A 183 -11.93 11.84 32.22
C SER A 183 -11.54 10.62 33.07
N ILE A 184 -11.49 10.79 34.41
CA ILE A 184 -11.22 9.70 35.35
C ILE A 184 -12.30 8.61 35.30
N GLU A 185 -13.58 8.99 35.25
CA GLU A 185 -14.70 8.05 35.15
C GLU A 185 -14.69 7.28 33.83
N GLN A 186 -14.40 7.94 32.71
CA GLN A 186 -14.31 7.30 31.41
C GLN A 186 -13.16 6.27 31.39
N HIS A 187 -11.98 6.67 31.86
CA HIS A 187 -10.80 5.80 31.89
C HIS A 187 -10.92 4.64 32.90
N THR A 188 -11.76 4.76 33.93
CA THR A 188 -12.03 3.65 34.86
C THR A 188 -13.15 2.73 34.37
N LYS A 189 -14.18 3.24 33.68
CA LYS A 189 -15.22 2.42 33.02
C LYS A 189 -14.68 1.56 31.88
N GLU A 190 -13.79 2.12 31.06
CA GLU A 190 -13.13 1.39 29.96
C GLU A 190 -12.19 0.26 30.43
N LYS A 191 -11.90 0.19 31.74
CA LYS A 191 -11.03 -0.82 32.37
C LYS A 191 -11.76 -1.88 33.20
N LEU A 192 -13.10 -1.81 33.32
CA LEU A 192 -13.89 -2.93 33.85
C LEU A 192 -14.15 -3.93 32.70
N PRO A 193 -13.88 -5.24 32.90
CA PRO A 193 -14.07 -6.27 31.87
C PRO A 193 -15.54 -6.45 31.46
#